data_AF-A0A7C7IHZ0-F1
#
_entry.id   AF-A0A7C7IHZ0-F1
#
_cell.length_a   1.000
_cell.length_b   1.000
_cell.length_c   1.000
_cell.angle_alpha   90.00
_cell.angle_beta   90.00
_cell.angle_gamma   90.00
#
_symmetry.space_group_name_H-M   'P 1'
#
loop_
_entity.id
_entity.type
_entity.pdbx_description
1 polymer ?
#
loop_
_entity_poly.entity_id
_entity_poly.type
_entity_poly.pdbx_seq_one_letter_code
_entity_poly.pdbx_strand_id
1 'polypeptide(L)' 'MNESLKIKVRLGIGLVFILGAIGTFIFGWMERSAGNSFNNIWMLAIIMLLGAMVQLQKIGGGENKIQDKEE' A
#
# COMPACT_ATOMS: atom_id res chain seq x y z
N MET A 1 -0.25 -14.40 -18.99
CA MET A 1 -0.60 -14.32 -17.56
C MET A 1 -2.00 -13.73 -17.46
N ASN A 2 -2.98 -14.47 -16.95
CA ASN A 2 -4.40 -14.08 -16.95
C ASN A 2 -4.63 -12.78 -16.18
N GLU A 3 -5.57 -11.93 -16.62
CA GLU A 3 -5.89 -10.65 -15.97
C GLU A 3 -6.32 -10.82 -14.50
N SER A 4 -7.09 -11.87 -14.19
CA SER A 4 -7.48 -12.20 -12.82
C SER A 4 -6.28 -12.46 -11.89
N LEU A 5 -5.22 -13.11 -12.40
CA LEU A 5 -3.98 -13.35 -11.66
C LEU A 5 -3.23 -12.04 -11.38
N LYS A 6 -3.21 -11.10 -12.35
CA LYS A 6 -2.60 -9.77 -12.15
C LYS A 6 -3.32 -8.97 -11.06
N ILE A 7 -4.64 -9.03 -11.01
CA ILE A 7 -5.45 -8.34 -9.99
C ILE A 7 -5.16 -8.92 -8.60
N LYS A 8 -5.18 -10.25 -8.45
CA LYS A 8 -4.86 -10.92 -7.16
C LYS A 8 -3.45 -10.60 -6.66
N VAL A 9 -2.46 -10.62 -7.56
CA VAL A 9 -1.06 -10.30 -7.19
C VAL A 9 -0.94 -8.85 -6.73
N ARG A 10 -1.57 -7.88 -7.41
CA ARG A 10 -1.54 -6.47 -6.99
C ARG A 10 -2.23 -6.23 -5.65
N LEU A 11 -3.38 -6.90 -5.43
CA LEU A 11 -4.08 -6.86 -4.15
C LEU A 11 -3.21 -7.43 -3.02
N GLY A 12 -2.55 -8.56 -3.26
CA GLY A 12 -1.60 -9.16 -2.31
C GLY A 12 -0.43 -8.25 -1.98
N ILE A 13 0.17 -7.61 -2.99
CA ILE A 13 1.25 -6.64 -2.79
C ILE A 13 0.76 -5.44 -1.97
N GLY A 14 -0.41 -4.90 -2.27
CA GLY A 14 -1.01 -3.80 -1.51
C GLY A 14 -1.24 -4.18 -0.04
N LEU A 15 -1.75 -5.37 0.22
CA LEU A 15 -1.96 -5.89 1.59
C LEU A 15 -0.64 -5.99 2.36
N VAL A 16 0.42 -6.52 1.74
CA VAL A 16 1.76 -6.61 2.34
C VAL A 16 2.31 -5.22 2.68
N PHE A 17 2.13 -4.24 1.79
CA PHE A 17 2.55 -2.87 2.06
C PHE A 17 1.80 -2.23 3.23
N ILE A 18 0.49 -2.50 3.38
CA ILE A 18 -0.30 -2.01 4.51
C ILE A 18 0.18 -2.64 5.82
N LEU A 19 0.36 -3.96 5.85
CA LEU A 19 0.87 -4.66 7.04
C LEU A 19 2.29 -4.21 7.41
N GLY A 20 3.16 -4.03 6.40
CA GLY A 20 4.49 -3.49 6.58
C GLY A 20 4.47 -2.07 7.13
N ALA A 21 3.61 -1.20 6.61
CA ALA A 21 3.44 0.15 7.12
C ALA A 21 3.01 0.17 8.59
N ILE A 22 2.06 -0.68 8.98
CA ILE A 22 1.62 -0.81 10.38
C ILE A 22 2.79 -1.22 11.29
N GLY A 23 3.54 -2.26 10.91
CA GLY A 23 4.70 -2.72 11.71
C GLY A 23 5.77 -1.63 11.84
N THR A 24 6.06 -0.93 10.75
CA THR A 24 7.05 0.15 10.71
C THR A 24 6.60 1.36 11.53
N PHE A 25 5.30 1.66 11.53
CA PHE A 25 4.70 2.71 12.34
C PHE A 25 4.79 2.39 13.84
N ILE A 26 4.48 1.17 14.25
CA ILE A 26 4.61 0.71 15.65
C ILE A 26 6.07 0.79 16.09
N PHE A 27 7.00 0.31 15.26
CA PHE A 27 8.43 0.37 15.56
C PHE A 27 8.93 1.82 15.66
N GLY A 28 8.50 2.69 14.75
CA GLY A 28 8.79 4.12 14.81
C GLY A 28 8.22 4.80 16.07
N TRP A 29 7.07 4.35 16.57
CA TRP A 29 6.50 4.82 17.83
C TRP A 29 7.34 4.40 19.04
N MET A 30 7.79 3.15 19.06
CA MET A 30 8.68 2.62 20.11
C MET A 30 10.00 3.39 20.17
N GLU A 31 10.59 3.70 19.01
CA GLU A 31 11.84 4.46 18.94
C GLU A 31 11.68 5.93 19.35
N ARG A 32 10.54 6.54 19.02
CA ARG A 32 10.18 7.88 19.52
C ARG A 32 10.08 7.89 21.04
N SER A 33 9.50 6.84 21.64
CA SER A 33 9.43 6.69 23.10
C SER A 33 10.80 6.50 23.76
N ALA A 34 11.80 6.01 23.02
CA ALA A 34 13.18 5.86 23.49
C ALA A 34 14.02 7.15 23.39
N GLY A 35 13.44 8.26 22.95
CA GLY A 35 14.10 9.56 22.86
C GLY A 35 14.63 9.92 21.47
N ASN A 36 14.38 9.10 20.44
CA ASN A 36 14.76 9.42 19.07
C ASN A 36 13.65 10.25 18.39
N SER A 37 13.78 11.58 18.43
CA SER A 37 12.68 12.54 18.21
C SER A 37 11.96 12.44 16.86
N PHE A 38 12.62 12.06 15.77
CA PHE A 38 11.95 11.88 14.48
C PHE A 38 12.85 11.08 13.56
N ASN A 39 12.60 9.77 13.48
CA ASN A 39 13.45 8.87 12.72
C ASN A 39 12.80 8.52 11.37
N ASN A 40 13.65 8.33 10.35
CA ASN A 40 13.34 7.98 8.96
C ASN A 40 12.34 6.82 8.80
N ILE A 41 12.12 6.04 9.86
CA ILE A 41 11.15 4.95 10.00
C ILE A 41 9.70 5.43 9.77
N TRP A 42 9.35 6.61 10.28
CA TRP A 42 8.01 7.18 10.03
C TRP A 42 7.82 7.56 8.56
N MET A 43 8.87 8.08 7.91
CA MET A 43 8.87 8.36 6.48
C MET A 43 8.75 7.08 5.65
N LEU A 44 9.41 6.00 6.07
CA LEU A 44 9.27 4.67 5.45
C LEU A 44 7.83 4.14 5.53
N ALA A 45 7.16 4.30 6.68
CA ALA A 45 5.76 3.92 6.82
C ALA A 45 4.85 4.69 5.84
N ILE A 46 5.08 6.00 5.66
CA ILE A 46 4.34 6.83 4.70
C ILE A 46 4.61 6.37 3.26
N ILE A 47 5.86 6.11 2.88
CA ILE A 47 6.22 5.62 1.54
C ILE A 47 5.55 4.27 1.25
N MET A 48 5.51 3.36 2.23
CA MET A 48 4.81 2.09 2.10
C MET A 48 3.30 2.26 1.90
N LEU A 49 2.67 3.20 2.62
CA LEU A 49 1.25 3.53 2.43
C LEU A 49 0.97 4.14 1.05
N LEU A 50 1.83 5.04 0.56
CA LEU A 50 1.72 5.60 -0.79
C LEU A 50 1.90 4.50 -1.86
N GLY A 51 2.83 3.58 -1.64
CA GLY A 51 3.01 2.39 -2.48
C GLY A 51 1.76 1.51 -2.53
N ALA A 52 1.12 1.28 -1.38
CA ALA A 52 -0.15 0.56 -1.30
C ALA A 52 -1.28 1.29 -2.04
N MET A 53 -1.39 2.61 -1.88
CA MET A 53 -2.40 3.42 -2.58
C MET A 53 -2.27 3.32 -4.10
N VAL A 54 -1.05 3.38 -4.65
CA VAL A 54 -0.84 3.24 -6.10
C VAL A 54 -1.26 1.85 -6.60
N GLN A 55 -1.01 0.80 -5.82
CA GLN A 55 -1.43 -0.56 -6.19
C GLN A 55 -2.96 -0.69 -6.16
N LEU A 56 -3.64 -0.12 -5.16
CA LEU A 56 -5.09 -0.16 -5.03
C LEU A 56 -5.81 0.73 -6.06
N GLN A 57 -5.30 1.93 -6.35
CA GLN A 57 -5.86 2.82 -7.38
C GLN A 57 -5.81 2.18 -8.78
N LYS A 58 -4.76 1.41 -9.08
CA LYS A 58 -4.65 0.66 -10.35
C LYS A 58 -5.60 -0.54 -10.44
N ILE A 59 -6.18 -0.96 -9.32
CA ILE A 59 -7.21 -2.02 -9.27
C ILE A 59 -8.59 -1.37 -9.43
N GLY A 60 -8.91 -0.32 -8.68
CA GLY A 60 -10.22 0.37 -8.75
C GLY A 60 -10.41 1.25 -10.00
N GLY A 61 -9.36 1.86 -10.54
CA GLY A 61 -9.45 2.70 -11.75
C GLY A 61 -9.59 1.92 -13.06
N GLY A 62 -9.44 0.59 -13.02
CA GLY A 62 -9.68 -0.28 -14.17
C GLY A 62 -11.15 -0.68 -14.33
N GLU A 63 -11.93 -0.63 -13.26
CA GLU A 63 -13.33 -1.09 -13.25
C GLU A 63 -14.25 -0.13 -14.03
N ASN A 64 -13.96 1.19 -13.98
CA ASN A 64 -14.69 2.21 -14.72
C ASN A 64 -14.43 2.20 -16.25
N LYS A 65 -13.50 1.40 -16.76
CA LYS A 65 -13.28 1.25 -18.23
C LYS A 65 -13.85 -0.03 -18.82
N ILE A 66 -14.34 -0.94 -17.99
CA ILE A 66 -14.97 -2.17 -18.47
C ILE A 66 -16.48 -1.95 -18.69
N GLN A 67 -17.10 -1.01 -17.98
CA GLN A 67 -18.52 -0.66 -18.16
C GLN A 67 -18.82 0.27 -19.35
N ASP A 68 -17.83 1.01 -19.86
CA ASP A 68 -18.04 1.98 -20.97
C ASP A 68 -17.82 1.35 -22.38
N LYS A 69 -17.84 0.01 -22.47
CA LYS A 69 -17.69 -0.72 -23.75
C LYS A 69 -18.87 -1.64 -24.08
N GLU A 70 -19.96 -1.54 -23.32
CA GLU A 70 -21.20 -2.29 -23.55
C GLU A 70 -22.43 -1.38 -23.78
N GLU A 71 -22.22 -0.09 -24.12
CA GLU A 71 -23.26 0.74 -24.78
C GLU A 71 -22.95 0.96 -26.26
#